data_AF-A0A8F5BZ49-F1
#
_entry.id   AF-A0A8F5BZ49-F1
#
_cell.length_a   1.000
_cell.length_b   1.000
_cell.length_c   1.000
_cell.angle_alpha   90.00
_cell.angle_beta   90.00
_cell.angle_gamma   90.00
#
_symmetry.space_group_name_H-M   'P 1'
#
loop_
_entity.id
_entity.type
_entity.pdbx_description
1 polymer ?
#
loop_
_entity_poly.entity_id
_entity_poly.type
_entity_poly.pdbx_seq_one_letter_code
_entity_poly.pdbx_strand_id
1 'polypeptide(L)'
;MGSYEKASLLCRRGLSYLKVAKDIFNEGLYDVAATNCQISAELLIKSTYLFLGYTYPETHNIKKLLSDLANLTKLEEVSKLVKGKRKELNLVELSRFEGQYSLVNVDSEFTADCLDTVENSILPLVKKIWGDKWCGD
;
A
#
# COMPACT_ATOMS: atom_id res chain seq x y z
N MET A 1 24.02 3.43 1.54
CA MET A 1 22.75 3.47 2.28
C MET A 1 22.52 2.17 3.03
N GLY A 2 22.32 2.25 4.35
CA GLY A 2 21.94 1.12 5.20
C GLY A 2 20.51 0.63 4.93
N SER A 3 20.16 -0.57 5.41
CA SER A 3 18.83 -1.17 5.20
C SER A 3 17.71 -0.27 5.73
N TYR A 4 17.90 0.32 6.91
CA TYR A 4 16.94 1.24 7.52
C TYR A 4 16.71 2.52 6.70
N GLU A 5 17.77 3.10 6.12
CA GLU A 5 17.65 4.30 5.28
C GLU A 5 16.86 4.00 4.00
N LYS A 6 17.11 2.83 3.39
CA LYS A 6 16.35 2.37 2.22
C LYS A 6 14.88 2.14 2.58
N ALA A 7 14.61 1.46 3.68
CA ALA A 7 13.25 1.24 4.19
C ALA A 7 12.55 2.59 4.40
N SER A 8 13.19 3.52 5.11
CA SER A 8 12.63 4.83 5.43
C SER A 8 12.35 5.65 4.18
N LEU A 9 13.24 5.61 3.18
CA LEU A 9 13.03 6.27 1.89
C LEU A 9 11.80 5.71 1.16
N LEU A 10 11.67 4.38 1.04
CA LEU A 10 10.48 3.78 0.41
C LEU A 10 9.21 4.12 1.17
N CYS A 11 9.26 4.07 2.50
CA CYS A 11 8.13 4.37 3.36
C CYS A 11 7.64 5.81 3.18
N ARG A 12 8.56 6.80 3.23
CA ARG A 12 8.22 8.20 2.96
C ARG A 12 7.66 8.43 1.57
N ARG A 13 8.20 7.74 0.55
CA ARG A 13 7.62 7.78 -0.80
C ARG A 13 6.19 7.25 -0.81
N GLY A 14 5.94 6.10 -0.18
CA GLY A 14 4.59 5.54 -0.03
C GLY A 14 3.62 6.53 0.61
N LEU A 15 4.05 7.28 1.63
CA LEU A 15 3.26 8.34 2.25
C LEU A 15 3.01 9.53 1.31
N SER A 16 4.01 9.96 0.54
CA SER A 16 3.83 11.00 -0.47
C SER A 16 2.81 10.59 -1.55
N TYR A 17 2.87 9.34 -2.02
CA TYR A 17 1.90 8.80 -2.97
C TYR A 17 0.47 8.79 -2.38
N LEU A 18 0.31 8.41 -1.10
CA LEU A 18 -1.00 8.45 -0.44
C LEU A 18 -1.52 9.88 -0.33
N LYS A 19 -0.67 10.82 0.08
CA LYS A 19 -1.04 12.24 0.17
C LYS A 19 -1.52 12.76 -1.18
N VAL A 20 -0.74 12.52 -2.24
CA VAL A 20 -1.09 12.95 -3.60
C VAL A 20 -2.38 12.29 -4.07
N ALA A 21 -2.58 11.00 -3.79
CA ALA A 21 -3.83 10.31 -4.12
C ALA A 21 -5.05 11.01 -3.49
N LYS A 22 -4.95 11.45 -2.23
CA LYS A 22 -6.02 12.19 -1.54
C LYS A 22 -6.25 13.58 -2.13
N ASP A 23 -5.18 14.31 -2.42
CA ASP A 23 -5.27 15.66 -2.98
C ASP A 23 -5.98 15.63 -4.34
N ILE A 24 -5.54 14.76 -5.25
CA ILE A 24 -6.10 14.68 -6.61
C ILE A 24 -7.46 13.97 -6.68
N PHE A 25 -7.81 13.14 -5.69
CA PHE A 25 -9.17 12.63 -5.53
C PHE A 25 -10.17 13.77 -5.33
N ASN A 26 -9.83 14.75 -4.49
CA ASN A 26 -10.70 15.92 -4.26
C ASN A 26 -10.82 16.82 -5.49
N GLU A 27 -9.87 16.73 -6.42
CA GLU A 27 -9.89 17.42 -7.72
C GLU A 27 -10.67 16.65 -8.80
N GLY A 28 -11.18 15.45 -8.48
CA GLY A 28 -11.93 14.60 -9.41
C GLY A 28 -11.08 13.74 -10.34
N LEU A 29 -9.76 13.65 -10.10
CA LEU A 29 -8.83 12.83 -10.90
C LEU A 29 -8.78 11.39 -10.36
N TYR A 30 -9.89 10.67 -10.48
CA TYR A 30 -10.14 9.40 -9.79
C TYR A 30 -9.25 8.25 -10.26
N ASP A 31 -9.02 8.11 -11.56
CA ASP A 31 -8.12 7.12 -12.18
C ASP A 31 -6.67 7.29 -11.72
N VAL A 32 -6.19 8.54 -11.70
CA VAL A 32 -4.86 8.89 -11.22
C VAL A 32 -4.76 8.66 -9.71
N ALA A 33 -5.76 9.07 -8.93
CA ALA A 33 -5.81 8.81 -7.49
C ALA A 33 -5.77 7.31 -7.17
N ALA A 34 -6.55 6.50 -7.87
CA ALA A 34 -6.59 5.05 -7.72
C ALA A 34 -5.21 4.42 -8.01
N THR A 35 -4.56 4.85 -9.10
CA THR A 35 -3.20 4.42 -9.43
C THR A 35 -2.20 4.77 -8.32
N ASN A 36 -2.28 5.97 -7.76
CA ASN A 36 -1.41 6.39 -6.65
C ASN A 36 -1.69 5.59 -5.36
N CYS A 37 -2.93 5.14 -5.12
CA CYS A 37 -3.25 4.24 -4.00
C CYS A 37 -2.50 2.91 -4.11
N GLN A 38 -2.50 2.26 -5.27
CA GLN A 38 -1.75 1.01 -5.44
C GLN A 38 -0.26 1.21 -5.22
N ILE A 39 0.33 2.27 -5.81
CA ILE A 39 1.76 2.56 -5.65
C ILE A 39 2.10 2.83 -4.18
N SER A 40 1.25 3.59 -3.49
CA SER A 40 1.41 3.84 -2.06
C SER A 40 1.41 2.54 -1.25
N ALA A 41 0.40 1.70 -1.44
CA ALA A 41 0.27 0.41 -0.76
C ALA A 41 1.51 -0.46 -0.99
N GLU A 42 1.95 -0.57 -2.25
CA GLU A 42 3.12 -1.35 -2.63
C GLU A 42 4.38 -0.87 -1.90
N LEU A 43 4.64 0.44 -1.92
CA LEU A 43 5.82 1.03 -1.29
C LEU A 43 5.81 0.91 0.23
N LEU A 44 4.66 1.07 0.88
CA LEU A 44 4.49 0.88 2.32
C LEU A 44 4.73 -0.57 2.74
N ILE A 45 4.29 -1.54 1.93
CA ILE A 45 4.54 -2.95 2.22
C ILE A 45 6.00 -3.29 1.98
N LYS A 46 6.58 -2.89 0.82
CA LYS A 46 7.98 -3.15 0.48
C LYS A 46 8.96 -2.48 1.46
N SER A 47 8.64 -1.29 1.97
CA SER A 47 9.44 -0.64 3.00
C SER A 47 9.46 -1.48 4.29
N THR A 48 8.35 -2.13 4.63
CA THR A 48 8.22 -2.99 5.82
C THR A 48 9.08 -4.24 5.72
N TYR A 49 9.22 -4.84 4.52
CA TYR A 49 10.20 -5.91 4.29
C TYR A 49 11.62 -5.46 4.65
N LEU A 50 12.05 -4.32 4.09
CA LEU A 50 13.39 -3.79 4.31
C LEU A 50 13.64 -3.39 5.76
N PHE A 51 12.61 -2.83 6.42
CA PHE A 51 12.64 -2.46 7.84
C PHE A 51 12.89 -3.67 8.74
N LEU A 52 12.23 -4.78 8.44
CA LEU A 52 12.39 -6.05 9.15
C LEU A 52 13.65 -6.83 8.75
N GLY A 53 14.47 -6.30 7.84
CA GLY A 53 15.73 -6.92 7.41
C GLY A 53 15.59 -7.98 6.30
N TYR A 54 14.43 -8.05 5.64
CA TYR A 54 14.18 -8.96 4.52
C TYR A 54 14.31 -8.26 3.16
N THR A 55 14.45 -9.05 2.10
CA THR A 55 14.21 -8.61 0.73
C THR A 55 12.74 -8.79 0.38
N TYR A 56 12.15 -7.83 -0.35
CA TYR A 56 10.81 -7.99 -0.88
C TYR A 56 10.84 -8.78 -2.20
N PRO A 57 9.76 -9.51 -2.55
CA PRO A 57 9.59 -10.06 -3.89
C PRO A 57 9.48 -8.96 -4.95
N GLU A 58 10.10 -9.15 -6.12
CA GLU A 58 10.00 -8.23 -7.27
C GLU A 58 8.64 -8.37 -7.98
N THR A 59 7.59 -7.93 -7.30
CA THR A 59 6.20 -7.93 -7.78
C THR A 59 5.48 -6.68 -7.29
N HIS A 60 4.38 -6.34 -7.97
CA HIS A 60 3.46 -5.25 -7.61
C HIS A 60 2.16 -5.77 -6.96
N ASN A 61 2.00 -7.09 -6.84
CA ASN A 61 0.78 -7.73 -6.32
C ASN A 61 0.69 -7.57 -4.80
N ILE A 62 -0.23 -6.72 -4.33
CA ILE A 62 -0.45 -6.37 -2.93
C ILE A 62 -0.74 -7.61 -2.07
N LYS A 63 -1.65 -8.49 -2.51
CA LYS A 63 -2.00 -9.69 -1.74
C LYS A 63 -0.82 -10.65 -1.62
N LYS A 64 -0.03 -10.78 -2.69
CA LYS A 64 1.17 -11.63 -2.67
C LYS A 64 2.22 -11.05 -1.73
N LEU A 65 2.50 -9.75 -1.82
CA LEU A 65 3.42 -9.05 -0.92
C LEU A 65 3.00 -9.21 0.55
N LEU A 66 1.73 -9.07 0.90
CA LEU A 66 1.26 -9.27 2.28
C LEU A 66 1.29 -10.74 2.72
N SER A 67 0.91 -11.67 1.85
CA SER A 67 0.92 -13.11 2.16
C SER A 67 2.33 -13.63 2.40
N ASP A 68 3.28 -13.24 1.54
CA ASP A 68 4.69 -13.59 1.67
C ASP A 68 5.28 -12.96 2.94
N LEU A 69 4.89 -11.72 3.28
CA LEU A 69 5.33 -11.04 4.51
C LEU A 69 4.81 -11.76 5.76
N ALA A 70 3.53 -12.13 5.77
CA ALA A 70 2.93 -12.91 6.86
C ALA A 70 3.64 -14.26 7.05
N ASN A 71 3.98 -14.93 5.95
CA ASN A 71 4.68 -16.21 5.98
C ASN A 71 6.10 -16.10 6.53
N LEU A 72 6.84 -15.05 6.15
CA LEU A 72 8.21 -14.80 6.59
C LEU A 72 8.29 -14.39 8.06
N THR A 73 7.40 -13.48 8.47
CA THR A 73 7.48 -12.82 9.79
C THR A 73 6.67 -13.52 10.87
N LYS A 74 5.71 -14.38 10.48
CA LYS A 74 4.69 -14.99 11.36
C LYS A 74 3.87 -13.97 12.16
N LEU A 75 3.79 -12.72 11.68
CA LEU A 75 2.99 -11.67 12.30
C LEU A 75 1.50 -11.93 12.05
N GLU A 76 0.79 -12.21 13.14
CA GLU A 76 -0.63 -12.56 13.09
C GLU A 76 -1.50 -11.41 12.57
N GLU A 77 -1.14 -10.14 12.83
CA GLU A 77 -1.88 -9.01 12.25
C GLU A 77 -1.84 -8.96 10.72
N VAL A 78 -0.72 -9.34 10.09
CA VAL A 78 -0.62 -9.37 8.63
C VAL A 78 -1.53 -10.47 8.09
N SER A 79 -1.52 -11.64 8.74
CA SER A 79 -2.40 -12.77 8.39
C SER A 79 -3.89 -12.40 8.55
N LYS A 80 -4.24 -11.69 9.63
CA LYS A 80 -5.60 -11.21 9.88
C LYS A 80 -6.05 -10.21 8.81
N LEU A 81 -5.19 -9.26 8.44
CA LEU A 81 -5.50 -8.31 7.38
C LEU A 81 -5.76 -9.04 6.05
N VAL A 82 -4.85 -9.92 5.62
CA VAL A 82 -4.98 -10.68 4.37
C VAL A 82 -6.28 -11.49 4.35
N LYS A 83 -6.64 -12.13 5.47
CA LYS A 83 -7.87 -12.94 5.55
C LYS A 83 -9.14 -12.09 5.60
N GLY A 84 -9.12 -10.99 6.34
CA GLY A 84 -10.29 -10.15 6.63
C GLY A 84 -10.62 -9.11 5.55
N LYS A 85 -9.63 -8.72 4.73
CA LYS A 85 -9.75 -7.64 3.73
C LYS A 85 -9.48 -8.11 2.30
N ARG A 86 -9.78 -9.37 1.97
CA ARG A 86 -9.42 -9.95 0.67
C ARG A 86 -9.97 -9.18 -0.53
N LYS A 87 -11.22 -8.71 -0.44
CA LYS A 87 -11.90 -8.01 -1.54
C LYS A 87 -11.30 -6.62 -1.72
N GLU A 88 -11.12 -5.91 -0.62
CA GLU A 88 -10.53 -4.58 -0.55
C GLU A 88 -9.08 -4.57 -1.04
N LEU A 89 -8.27 -5.54 -0.61
CA LEU A 89 -6.90 -5.71 -1.11
C LEU A 89 -6.86 -6.04 -2.61
N ASN A 90 -7.87 -6.75 -3.12
CA ASN A 90 -7.99 -7.02 -4.56
C ASN A 90 -8.34 -5.75 -5.34
N LEU A 91 -9.21 -4.90 -4.81
CA LEU A 91 -9.53 -3.59 -5.42
C LEU A 91 -8.28 -2.72 -5.54
N VAL A 92 -7.52 -2.57 -4.45
CA VAL A 92 -6.24 -1.82 -4.49
C VAL A 92 -5.25 -2.44 -5.48
N GLU A 93 -5.15 -3.76 -5.56
CA GLU A 93 -4.27 -4.44 -6.52
C GLU A 93 -4.65 -4.15 -7.98
N LEU A 94 -5.94 -4.17 -8.31
CA LEU A 94 -6.45 -3.90 -9.65
C LEU A 94 -6.36 -2.41 -10.03
N SER A 95 -6.46 -1.51 -9.05
CA SER A 95 -6.56 -0.06 -9.27
C SER A 95 -5.43 0.54 -10.11
N ARG A 96 -4.23 -0.06 -10.12
CA ARG A 96 -3.15 0.35 -11.01
C ARG A 96 -3.48 0.08 -12.48
N PHE A 97 -3.95 -1.11 -12.80
CA PHE A 97 -4.30 -1.44 -14.17
C PHE A 97 -5.53 -0.65 -14.61
N GLU A 98 -6.55 -0.59 -13.76
CA GLU A 98 -7.79 0.12 -14.07
C GLU A 98 -7.54 1.60 -14.32
N GLY A 99 -6.79 2.28 -13.44
CA GLY A 99 -6.48 3.70 -13.59
C GLY A 99 -5.52 4.04 -14.73
N GLN A 100 -4.80 3.07 -15.32
CA GLN A 100 -3.81 3.35 -16.36
C GLN A 100 -4.22 2.87 -17.76
N TYR A 101 -4.93 1.75 -17.85
CA TYR A 101 -5.09 1.01 -19.11
C TYR A 101 -6.52 0.57 -19.40
N SER A 102 -7.41 0.59 -18.40
CA SER A 102 -8.79 0.19 -18.63
C SER A 102 -9.52 1.19 -19.52
N LEU A 103 -10.45 0.66 -20.32
CA LEU A 103 -11.35 1.47 -21.15
C LEU A 103 -12.65 1.79 -20.41
N VAL A 104 -12.76 1.39 -19.15
CA VAL A 104 -13.85 1.73 -18.24
C VAL A 104 -13.38 2.88 -17.35
N ASN A 105 -14.22 3.90 -17.20
CA ASN A 105 -13.91 5.01 -16.32
C ASN A 105 -13.85 4.54 -14.86
N VAL A 106 -12.77 4.88 -14.18
CA VAL A 106 -12.66 4.76 -12.73
C VAL A 106 -13.45 5.91 -12.10
N ASP A 107 -14.42 5.57 -11.25
CA ASP A 107 -15.28 6.54 -10.57
C ASP A 107 -14.82 6.85 -9.13
N SER A 108 -15.53 7.78 -8.50
CA SER A 108 -15.24 8.21 -7.13
C SER A 108 -15.44 7.10 -6.10
N GLU A 109 -16.38 6.17 -6.31
CA GLU A 109 -16.69 5.11 -5.34
C GLU A 109 -15.54 4.10 -5.31
N PHE A 110 -15.12 3.62 -6.48
CA PHE A 110 -13.97 2.73 -6.61
C PHE A 110 -12.69 3.34 -6.00
N THR A 111 -12.44 4.62 -6.29
CA THR A 111 -11.24 5.29 -5.78
C THR A 111 -11.32 5.56 -4.29
N ALA A 112 -12.51 5.88 -3.75
CA ALA A 112 -12.71 6.04 -2.32
C ALA A 112 -12.46 4.73 -1.55
N ASP A 113 -12.93 3.60 -2.09
CA ASP A 113 -12.65 2.27 -1.51
C ASP A 113 -11.15 1.95 -1.51
N CYS A 114 -10.43 2.33 -2.58
CA CYS A 114 -8.97 2.18 -2.63
C CYS A 114 -8.29 3.05 -1.57
N LEU A 115 -8.66 4.33 -1.46
CA LEU A 115 -8.14 5.26 -0.46
C LEU A 115 -8.38 4.76 0.96
N ASP A 116 -9.62 4.36 1.28
CA ASP A 116 -9.99 3.82 2.60
C ASP A 116 -9.15 2.58 2.94
N THR A 117 -9.00 1.66 1.98
CA THR A 117 -8.20 0.45 2.19
C THR A 117 -6.75 0.77 2.52
N VAL A 118 -6.13 1.71 1.79
CA VAL A 118 -4.73 2.08 2.04
C VAL A 118 -4.59 2.86 3.34
N GLU A 119 -5.44 3.86 3.58
CA GLU A 119 -5.34 4.77 4.73
C GLU A 119 -5.76 4.11 6.05
N ASN A 120 -6.83 3.30 6.04
CA ASN A 120 -7.45 2.76 7.24
C ASN A 120 -7.16 1.27 7.48
N SER A 121 -6.56 0.56 6.52
CA SER A 121 -6.19 -0.85 6.71
C SER A 121 -4.69 -1.12 6.55
N ILE A 122 -4.07 -0.67 5.45
CA ILE A 122 -2.63 -0.96 5.19
C ILE A 122 -1.73 -0.05 6.04
N LEU A 123 -1.98 1.26 6.03
CA LEU A 123 -1.14 2.21 6.77
C LEU A 123 -1.12 1.93 8.29
N PRO A 124 -2.24 1.62 8.97
CA PRO A 124 -2.21 1.30 10.39
C PRO A 124 -1.45 0.01 10.69
N LEU A 125 -1.57 -1.02 9.84
CA LEU A 125 -0.76 -2.24 9.95
C LEU A 125 0.74 -1.89 9.86
N VAL A 126 1.13 -1.12 8.85
CA VAL A 126 2.52 -0.74 8.62
C VAL A 126 3.04 0.10 9.80
N LYS A 127 2.29 1.12 10.26
CA LYS A 127 2.63 1.88 11.47
C LYS A 127 2.84 0.99 12.69
N LYS A 128 1.93 0.02 12.91
CA LYS A 128 2.03 -0.92 14.02
C LYS A 128 3.32 -1.76 13.97
N ILE A 129 3.71 -2.24 12.78
CA ILE A 129 4.94 -3.03 12.60
C ILE A 129 6.19 -2.18 12.82
N TRP A 130 6.18 -0.93 12.36
CA TRP A 130 7.30 -0.01 12.49
C TRP A 130 7.50 0.51 13.92
N GLY A 131 6.41 0.64 14.69
CA GLY A 131 6.43 1.08 16.09
C GLY A 131 7.13 2.43 16.25
N ASP A 132 8.02 2.53 17.24
CA ASP A 132 8.76 3.75 17.58
C ASP A 132 9.75 4.21 16.50
N LYS A 133 9.98 3.40 15.47
CA LYS A 133 10.87 3.73 14.35
C LYS A 133 10.12 4.22 13.12
N TRP A 134 8.89 4.71 13.29
CA TRP A 134 8.03 5.17 12.21
C TRP A 134 8.73 6.16 11.27
N CYS A 135 8.45 6.04 9.97
CA CYS A 135 9.17 6.78 8.93
C CYS A 135 8.56 8.14 8.59
N GLY A 136 7.35 8.42 9.08
CA GLY A 136 6.47 9.48 8.61
C GLY A 136 6.34 10.66 9.57
N ASP A 137 7.30 10.80 10.49
CA ASP A 137 7.51 12.01 11.28
C ASP A 137 8.36 13.03 10.52
#